data_AF-A0A7V9RQT3-F1
#
_entry.id   AF-A0A7V9RQT3-F1
#
_cell.length_a   1.000
_cell.length_b   1.000
_cell.length_c   1.000
_cell.angle_alpha   90.00
_cell.angle_beta   90.00
_cell.angle_gamma   90.00
#
_symmetry.space_group_name_H-M   'P 1'
#
loop_
_entity.id
_entity.type
_entity.pdbx_description
1 polymer ?
#
loop_
_entity_poly.entity_id
_entity_poly.type
_entity_poly.pdbx_seq_one_letter_code
_entity_poly.pdbx_strand_id
1 'polypeptide(L)'
;MSIATNRTSSAAATLAGILVAGAMVALTIGVYAGVHEPAGRPLVTLGFSGMLQMKAWLTTGASVLLIVQLTTAMWMWGRLPGVTSAAPPWAGPLHRWSGTTAFVLTVPVALHCIWALGFATGDLRVTVHSIVGCLFYGAYAAKMLALRTRGLPGWSLPVLGGSVFTALLLLWLTAALWFFTRSGVPLI
;
A
#
# COMPACT_ATOMS: atom_id res chain seq x y z
N MET A 1 -6.19 3.92 40.49
CA MET A 1 -5.06 4.36 39.63
C MET A 1 -4.38 3.21 38.88
N SER A 2 -4.20 2.01 39.47
CA SER A 2 -3.47 0.87 38.85
C SER A 2 -4.13 0.17 37.65
N ILE A 3 -5.46 0.28 37.47
CA ILE A 3 -6.18 -0.41 36.37
C ILE A 3 -6.06 0.37 35.04
N ALA A 4 -5.86 1.69 35.11
CA ALA A 4 -5.70 2.54 33.93
C ALA A 4 -4.33 2.33 33.26
N THR A 5 -3.26 2.20 34.06
CA THR A 5 -1.88 1.92 33.61
C THR A 5 -1.72 0.53 32.99
N ASN A 6 -2.44 -0.48 33.48
CA ASN A 6 -2.42 -1.82 32.89
C ASN A 6 -3.11 -1.89 31.51
N ARG A 7 -4.13 -1.07 31.26
CA ARG A 7 -4.81 -1.04 29.95
C ARG A 7 -4.00 -0.31 28.88
N THR A 8 -3.30 0.76 29.24
CA THR A 8 -2.46 1.51 28.30
C THR A 8 -1.21 0.73 27.90
N SER A 9 -0.57 0.03 28.84
CA SER A 9 0.59 -0.85 28.56
C SER A 9 0.21 -2.02 27.64
N SER A 10 -0.95 -2.64 27.84
CA SER A 10 -1.46 -3.71 26.97
C SER A 10 -1.79 -3.24 25.54
N ALA A 11 -2.39 -2.05 25.39
CA ALA A 11 -2.67 -1.47 24.08
C ALA A 11 -1.39 -1.10 23.32
N ALA A 12 -0.38 -0.57 24.03
CA ALA A 12 0.92 -0.25 23.45
C ALA A 12 1.68 -1.50 23.00
N ALA A 13 1.70 -2.55 23.83
CA ALA A 13 2.31 -3.83 23.48
C ALA A 13 1.64 -4.48 22.27
N THR A 14 0.30 -4.44 22.21
CA THR A 14 -0.46 -4.95 21.07
C THR A 14 -0.14 -4.17 19.78
N LEU A 15 -0.10 -2.83 19.85
CA LEU A 15 0.26 -2.00 18.71
C LEU A 15 1.70 -2.27 18.25
N ALA A 16 2.64 -2.41 19.19
CA ALA A 16 4.02 -2.78 18.88
C ALA A 16 4.09 -4.14 18.16
N GLY A 17 3.35 -5.15 18.63
CA GLY A 17 3.26 -6.45 17.97
C GLY A 17 2.74 -6.36 16.53
N ILE A 18 1.73 -5.51 16.27
CA ILE A 18 1.19 -5.26 14.93
C ILE A 18 2.24 -4.60 14.03
N LEU A 19 2.97 -3.60 14.55
CA LEU A 19 4.01 -2.91 13.79
C LEU A 19 5.19 -3.84 13.49
N VAL A 20 5.60 -4.69 14.44
CA VAL A 20 6.60 -5.73 14.24
C VAL A 20 6.17 -6.70 13.16
N ALA A 21 4.91 -7.17 13.18
CA ALA A 21 4.40 -8.05 12.13
C ALA A 21 4.45 -7.38 10.74
N GLY A 22 4.07 -6.10 10.65
CA GLY A 22 4.21 -5.33 9.42
C GLY A 22 5.67 -5.17 8.97
N ALA A 23 6.58 -4.87 9.89
CA ALA A 23 8.00 -4.76 9.61
C ALA A 23 8.59 -6.09 9.11
N MET A 24 8.19 -7.22 9.72
CA MET A 24 8.59 -8.55 9.27
C MET A 24 8.14 -8.84 7.84
N VAL A 25 6.91 -8.45 7.46
CA VAL A 25 6.43 -8.57 6.07
C VAL A 25 7.29 -7.74 5.13
N ALA A 26 7.56 -6.47 5.45
CA ALA A 26 8.39 -5.61 4.64
C ALA A 26 9.82 -6.15 4.47
N LEU A 27 10.44 -6.59 5.58
CA LEU A 27 11.78 -7.18 5.58
C LEU A 27 11.84 -8.48 4.77
N THR A 28 10.85 -9.36 4.92
CA THR A 28 10.81 -10.62 4.18
C THR A 28 10.74 -10.36 2.68
N ILE A 29 9.90 -9.41 2.25
CA ILE A 29 9.80 -9.02 0.84
C ILE A 29 11.11 -8.41 0.34
N GLY A 30 11.70 -7.48 1.11
CA GLY A 30 12.94 -6.81 0.73
C GLY A 30 14.14 -7.75 0.65
N VAL A 31 14.29 -8.64 1.64
CA VAL A 31 15.34 -9.67 1.64
C VAL A 31 15.15 -10.61 0.47
N TYR A 32 13.94 -11.16 0.27
CA TYR A 32 13.66 -12.04 -0.86
C TYR A 32 13.99 -11.37 -2.20
N ALA A 33 13.50 -10.14 -2.41
CA ALA A 33 13.75 -9.38 -3.63
C ALA A 33 15.25 -9.07 -3.85
N GLY A 34 16.03 -8.93 -2.78
CA GLY A 34 17.46 -8.61 -2.85
C GLY A 34 18.39 -9.81 -3.01
N VAL A 35 17.97 -11.01 -2.60
CA VAL A 35 18.80 -12.23 -2.70
C VAL A 35 18.37 -13.15 -3.84
N HIS A 36 17.14 -13.01 -4.34
CA HIS A 36 16.66 -13.76 -5.49
C HIS A 36 17.28 -13.25 -6.79
N GLU A 37 17.59 -14.16 -7.70
CA GLU A 37 18.05 -13.83 -9.05
C GLU A 37 16.84 -13.44 -9.92
N PRO A 38 16.73 -12.18 -10.39
CA PRO A 38 15.54 -11.71 -11.10
C PRO A 38 15.30 -12.46 -12.41
N ALA A 39 14.06 -12.88 -12.65
CA ALA A 39 13.73 -13.69 -13.82
C ALA A 39 13.86 -12.95 -15.16
N GLY A 40 13.85 -11.61 -15.17
CA GLY A 40 14.00 -10.79 -16.37
C GLY A 40 12.86 -10.89 -17.39
N ARG A 41 11.74 -11.54 -17.03
CA ARG A 41 10.59 -11.79 -17.92
C ARG A 41 9.25 -11.66 -17.19
N PRO A 42 8.14 -11.37 -17.88
CA PRO A 42 6.83 -11.32 -17.25
C PRO A 42 6.35 -12.69 -16.78
N LEU A 43 5.69 -12.72 -15.61
CA LEU A 43 4.88 -13.86 -15.15
C LEU A 43 3.57 -13.92 -15.95
N VAL A 44 2.91 -12.77 -16.08
CA VAL A 44 1.66 -12.58 -16.81
C VAL A 44 1.61 -11.17 -17.36
N THR A 45 0.98 -10.96 -18.51
CA THR A 45 0.74 -9.62 -19.07
C THR A 45 -0.71 -9.20 -19.00
N LEU A 46 -1.63 -10.11 -18.64
CA LEU A 46 -3.07 -9.83 -18.53
C LEU A 46 -3.68 -9.14 -19.77
N GLY A 47 -3.17 -9.46 -20.96
CA GLY A 47 -3.62 -8.87 -22.23
C GLY A 47 -3.04 -7.50 -22.56
N PHE A 48 -2.16 -6.94 -21.72
CA PHE A 48 -1.39 -5.73 -22.05
C PHE A 48 -0.26 -6.04 -23.03
N SER A 49 0.19 -5.00 -23.73
CA SER A 49 1.28 -5.08 -24.71
C SER A 49 2.65 -5.43 -24.12
N GLY A 50 2.84 -5.25 -22.81
CA GLY A 50 4.09 -5.57 -22.14
C GLY A 50 4.00 -5.43 -20.61
N MET A 51 5.06 -5.88 -19.93
CA MET A 51 5.12 -5.88 -18.46
C MET A 51 5.00 -4.47 -17.89
N LEU A 52 5.73 -3.51 -18.47
CA LEU A 52 5.78 -2.13 -17.98
C LEU A 52 4.43 -1.43 -18.15
N GLN A 53 3.76 -1.65 -19.28
CA GLN A 53 2.44 -1.09 -19.61
C GLN A 53 1.39 -1.62 -18.64
N MET A 54 1.37 -2.94 -18.40
CA MET A 54 0.50 -3.53 -17.39
C MET A 54 0.74 -2.90 -16.02
N LYS A 55 2.00 -2.82 -15.58
CA LYS A 55 2.34 -2.22 -14.28
C LYS A 55 1.85 -0.78 -14.18
N ALA A 56 2.08 0.04 -15.20
CA ALA A 56 1.69 1.44 -15.23
C ALA A 56 0.17 1.62 -15.16
N TRP A 57 -0.60 0.85 -15.95
CA TRP A 57 -2.05 0.94 -15.96
C TRP A 57 -2.70 0.40 -14.69
N LEU A 58 -2.27 -0.77 -14.19
CA LEU A 58 -2.83 -1.34 -12.96
C LEU A 58 -2.54 -0.47 -11.73
N THR A 59 -1.32 0.07 -11.61
CA THR A 59 -1.01 1.01 -10.51
C THR A 59 -1.75 2.34 -10.65
N THR A 60 -2.03 2.79 -11.87
CA THR A 60 -2.88 3.97 -12.10
C THR A 60 -4.32 3.70 -11.67
N GLY A 61 -4.89 2.55 -12.04
CA GLY A 61 -6.20 2.13 -11.55
C GLY A 61 -6.27 2.05 -10.01
N ALA A 62 -5.24 1.45 -9.38
CA ALA A 62 -5.12 1.42 -7.92
C ALA A 62 -5.04 2.83 -7.31
N SER A 63 -4.35 3.77 -7.96
CA SER A 63 -4.20 5.15 -7.49
C SER A 63 -5.48 5.98 -7.64
N VAL A 64 -6.28 5.73 -8.68
CA VAL A 64 -7.62 6.32 -8.78
C VAL A 64 -8.51 5.82 -7.64
N LEU A 65 -8.51 4.52 -7.38
CA LEU A 65 -9.24 3.95 -6.24
C LEU A 65 -8.70 4.46 -4.90
N LEU A 66 -7.41 4.81 -4.82
CA LEU A 66 -6.84 5.41 -3.63
C LEU A 66 -7.45 6.79 -3.31
N ILE A 67 -7.84 7.56 -4.31
CA ILE A 67 -8.60 8.81 -4.12
C ILE A 67 -9.96 8.50 -3.49
N VAL A 68 -10.65 7.45 -3.96
CA VAL A 68 -11.91 6.97 -3.36
C VAL A 68 -11.68 6.54 -1.91
N GLN A 69 -10.57 5.87 -1.61
CA GLN A 69 -10.21 5.48 -0.23
C GLN A 69 -10.04 6.69 0.67
N LEU A 70 -9.30 7.71 0.23
CA LEU A 70 -9.04 8.91 1.01
C LEU A 70 -10.33 9.69 1.28
N THR A 71 -11.15 9.91 0.24
CA THR A 71 -12.41 10.67 0.38
C THR A 71 -13.40 9.96 1.29
N THR A 72 -13.62 8.65 1.09
CA THR A 72 -14.51 7.86 1.95
C THR A 72 -14.00 7.77 3.38
N ALA A 73 -12.68 7.64 3.60
CA ALA A 73 -12.10 7.63 4.94
C ALA A 73 -12.31 8.98 5.65
N MET A 74 -12.00 10.10 4.98
CA MET A 74 -12.22 11.43 5.55
C MET A 74 -13.70 11.66 5.88
N TRP A 75 -14.62 11.21 5.03
CA TRP A 75 -16.05 11.35 5.31
C TRP A 75 -16.48 10.52 6.52
N MET A 76 -16.10 9.24 6.57
CA MET A 76 -16.39 8.34 7.70
C MET A 76 -15.82 8.85 9.02
N TRP A 77 -14.74 9.62 8.97
CA TRP A 77 -14.09 10.24 10.14
C TRP A 77 -14.58 11.66 10.44
N GLY A 78 -15.53 12.20 9.69
CA GLY A 78 -16.03 13.57 9.88
C GLY A 78 -14.97 14.65 9.60
N ARG A 79 -14.00 14.34 8.72
CA ARG A 79 -12.86 15.20 8.35
C ARG A 79 -12.88 15.66 6.89
N LEU A 80 -13.95 15.35 6.14
CA LEU A 80 -14.05 15.73 4.74
C LEU A 80 -14.32 17.25 4.62
N PRO A 81 -13.40 18.03 4.01
CA PRO A 81 -13.57 19.49 3.93
C PRO A 81 -14.86 19.89 3.21
N GLY A 82 -15.60 20.84 3.77
CA GLY A 82 -16.84 21.35 3.18
C GLY A 82 -18.06 20.44 3.32
N VAL A 83 -17.93 19.26 3.91
CA VAL A 83 -19.04 18.32 4.13
C VAL A 83 -19.36 18.21 5.62
N THR A 84 -20.57 18.63 5.99
CA THR A 84 -21.07 18.62 7.38
C THR A 84 -22.03 17.47 7.67
N SER A 85 -22.51 16.78 6.64
CA SER A 85 -23.39 15.63 6.78
C SER A 85 -22.64 14.39 7.24
N ALA A 86 -23.33 13.55 8.01
CA ALA A 86 -22.83 12.23 8.37
C ALA A 86 -22.52 11.40 7.11
N ALA A 87 -21.53 10.52 7.21
CA ALA A 87 -21.21 9.62 6.11
C ALA A 87 -22.43 8.76 5.75
N PRO A 88 -22.79 8.67 4.45
CA PRO A 88 -23.92 7.88 4.02
C PRO A 88 -23.66 6.38 4.27
N PRO A 89 -24.72 5.55 4.39
CA PRO A 89 -24.58 4.14 4.74
C PRO A 89 -23.75 3.33 3.72
N TRP A 90 -23.65 3.79 2.47
CA TRP A 90 -22.85 3.16 1.43
C TRP A 90 -21.34 3.48 1.52
N ALA A 91 -20.92 4.48 2.30
CA ALA A 91 -19.51 4.90 2.36
C ALA A 91 -18.60 3.80 2.88
N GLY A 92 -19.04 3.07 3.93
CA GLY A 92 -18.30 1.92 4.47
C GLY A 92 -18.15 0.78 3.46
N PRO A 93 -19.24 0.26 2.86
CA PRO A 93 -19.16 -0.72 1.78
C PRO A 93 -18.28 -0.29 0.61
N LEU A 94 -18.43 0.96 0.13
CA LEU A 94 -17.61 1.48 -0.96
C LEU A 94 -16.13 1.52 -0.58
N HIS A 95 -15.80 2.00 0.63
CA HIS A 95 -14.43 2.01 1.14
C HIS A 95 -13.83 0.61 1.16
N ARG A 96 -14.57 -0.39 1.64
CA ARG A 96 -14.06 -1.77 1.72
C ARG A 96 -13.82 -2.39 0.35
N TRP A 97 -14.79 -2.29 -0.56
CA TRP A 97 -14.68 -2.93 -1.88
C TRP A 97 -13.69 -2.22 -2.78
N SER A 98 -13.69 -0.88 -2.83
CA SER A 98 -12.68 -0.15 -3.62
C SER A 98 -11.27 -0.37 -3.08
N GLY A 99 -11.09 -0.48 -1.76
CA GLY A 99 -9.79 -0.79 -1.15
C GLY A 99 -9.32 -2.22 -1.44
N THR A 100 -10.26 -3.18 -1.48
CA THR A 100 -9.98 -4.56 -1.86
C THR A 100 -9.55 -4.64 -3.32
N THR A 101 -10.31 -4.01 -4.23
CA THR A 101 -9.97 -3.93 -5.65
C THR A 101 -8.63 -3.25 -5.87
N ALA A 102 -8.37 -2.13 -5.18
CA ALA A 102 -7.08 -1.44 -5.27
C ALA A 102 -5.92 -2.36 -4.87
N PHE A 103 -6.05 -3.07 -3.75
CA PHE A 103 -5.02 -4.03 -3.31
C PHE A 103 -4.84 -5.17 -4.33
N VAL A 104 -5.92 -5.75 -4.85
CA VAL A 104 -5.86 -6.81 -5.87
C VAL A 104 -5.14 -6.33 -7.13
N LEU A 105 -5.37 -5.09 -7.59
CA LEU A 105 -4.65 -4.52 -8.72
C LEU A 105 -3.13 -4.40 -8.45
N THR A 106 -2.71 -4.19 -7.19
CA THR A 106 -1.29 -4.13 -6.85
C THR A 106 -0.59 -5.49 -6.81
N VAL A 107 -1.32 -6.60 -6.66
CA VAL A 107 -0.74 -7.95 -6.56
C VAL A 107 0.06 -8.35 -7.81
N PRO A 108 -0.52 -8.35 -9.04
CA PRO A 108 0.26 -8.67 -10.23
C PRO A 108 1.41 -7.69 -10.44
N VAL A 109 1.24 -6.41 -10.11
CA VAL A 109 2.31 -5.41 -10.20
C VAL A 109 3.48 -5.79 -9.29
N ALA A 110 3.19 -6.08 -8.03
CA ALA A 110 4.20 -6.39 -7.02
C ALA A 110 4.92 -7.69 -7.31
N LEU A 111 4.22 -8.72 -7.78
CA LEU A 111 4.84 -9.96 -8.24
C LEU A 111 5.88 -9.67 -9.34
N HIS A 112 5.57 -8.79 -10.29
CA HIS A 112 6.56 -8.39 -11.29
C HIS A 112 7.68 -7.51 -10.74
N CYS A 113 7.42 -6.62 -9.77
CA CYS A 113 8.49 -5.86 -9.12
C CYS A 113 9.45 -6.78 -8.36
N ILE A 114 8.93 -7.75 -7.62
CA ILE A 114 9.70 -8.58 -6.70
C ILE A 114 10.38 -9.75 -7.44
N TRP A 115 9.64 -10.49 -8.27
CA TRP A 115 10.14 -11.70 -8.93
C TRP A 115 10.82 -11.42 -10.27
N ALA A 116 10.24 -10.55 -11.11
CA ALA A 116 10.79 -10.31 -12.45
C ALA A 116 11.98 -9.34 -12.43
N LEU A 117 11.94 -8.33 -11.55
CA LEU A 117 12.95 -7.25 -11.50
C LEU A 117 13.85 -7.29 -10.26
N GLY A 118 13.34 -7.77 -9.12
CA GLY A 118 14.09 -7.80 -7.85
C GLY A 118 14.22 -6.44 -7.18
N PHE A 119 15.01 -6.41 -6.11
CA PHE A 119 15.37 -5.19 -5.39
C PHE A 119 16.59 -4.56 -6.07
N ALA A 120 16.48 -3.29 -6.45
CA ALA A 120 17.55 -2.59 -7.16
C ALA A 120 17.87 -1.23 -6.53
N THR A 121 19.16 -0.87 -6.56
CA THR A 121 19.68 0.39 -6.01
C THR A 121 20.48 1.20 -7.03
N GLY A 122 20.31 0.92 -8.33
CA GLY A 122 21.09 1.55 -9.40
C GLY A 122 20.84 3.04 -9.58
N ASP A 123 19.66 3.54 -9.19
CA ASP A 123 19.34 4.97 -9.15
C ASP A 123 18.41 5.30 -7.97
N LEU A 124 18.31 6.60 -7.63
CA LEU A 124 17.51 7.05 -6.48
C LEU A 124 16.03 6.69 -6.62
N ARG A 125 15.43 6.85 -7.79
CA ARG A 125 14.01 6.54 -8.01
C ARG A 125 13.75 5.05 -7.83
N VAL A 126 14.61 4.20 -8.38
CA VAL A 126 14.48 2.74 -8.26
C VAL A 126 14.74 2.28 -6.82
N THR A 127 15.71 2.89 -6.13
CA THR A 127 15.94 2.65 -4.70
C THR A 127 14.70 3.00 -3.87
N VAL A 128 14.13 4.19 -4.09
CA VAL A 128 12.90 4.64 -3.42
C VAL A 128 11.75 3.68 -3.74
N HIS A 129 11.57 3.30 -5.00
CA HIS A 129 10.52 2.37 -5.40
C HIS A 129 10.66 1.01 -4.68
N SER A 130 11.87 0.46 -4.63
CA SER A 130 12.17 -0.83 -4.00
C SER A 130 11.88 -0.80 -2.49
N ILE A 131 12.35 0.23 -1.79
CA ILE A 131 12.11 0.41 -0.35
C ILE A 131 10.62 0.62 -0.08
N VAL A 132 9.99 1.55 -0.77
CA VAL A 132 8.57 1.89 -0.55
C VAL A 132 7.66 0.72 -0.92
N GLY A 133 8.02 -0.10 -1.90
CA GLY A 133 7.27 -1.32 -2.25
C GLY A 133 7.22 -2.32 -1.11
N CYS A 134 8.35 -2.53 -0.44
CA CYS A 134 8.43 -3.37 0.75
C CYS A 134 7.60 -2.79 1.89
N LEU A 135 7.76 -1.49 2.16
CA LEU A 135 7.04 -0.79 3.22
C LEU A 135 5.53 -0.77 2.99
N PHE A 136 5.06 -0.66 1.74
CA PHE A 136 3.64 -0.68 1.39
C PHE A 136 2.96 -1.97 1.88
N TYR A 137 3.54 -3.14 1.56
CA TYR A 137 2.98 -4.43 1.97
C TYR A 137 3.07 -4.63 3.49
N GLY A 138 4.15 -4.17 4.13
CA GLY A 138 4.26 -4.18 5.59
C GLY A 138 3.22 -3.30 6.28
N ALA A 139 3.05 -2.07 5.81
CA ALA A 139 2.05 -1.13 6.31
C ALA A 139 0.62 -1.64 6.08
N TYR A 140 0.36 -2.26 4.93
CA TYR A 140 -0.93 -2.88 4.63
C TYR A 140 -1.22 -4.05 5.57
N ALA A 141 -0.24 -4.93 5.81
CA ALA A 141 -0.38 -6.02 6.78
C ALA A 141 -0.68 -5.49 8.20
N ALA A 142 0.08 -4.49 8.65
CA ALA A 142 -0.17 -3.84 9.95
C ALA A 142 -1.58 -3.22 10.02
N LYS A 143 -2.02 -2.52 8.96
CA LYS A 143 -3.39 -1.98 8.86
C LYS A 143 -4.45 -3.07 8.99
N MET A 144 -4.28 -4.20 8.29
CA MET A 144 -5.25 -5.29 8.32
C MET A 144 -5.33 -5.97 9.69
N LEU A 145 -4.20 -6.10 10.40
CA LEU A 145 -4.18 -6.59 11.78
C LEU A 145 -4.83 -5.59 12.74
N ALA A 146 -4.54 -4.30 12.60
CA ALA A 146 -5.13 -3.24 13.42
C ALA A 146 -6.65 -3.20 13.29
N LEU A 147 -7.21 -3.38 12.08
CA LEU A 147 -8.66 -3.43 11.86
C LEU A 147 -9.36 -4.59 12.59
N ARG A 148 -8.63 -5.66 12.91
CA ARG A 148 -9.16 -6.84 13.61
C ARG A 148 -8.89 -6.81 15.12
N THR A 149 -8.17 -5.79 15.60
CA THR A 149 -7.72 -5.70 16.98
C THR A 149 -8.56 -4.69 17.76
N ARG A 150 -9.09 -5.10 18.90
CA ARG A 150 -9.86 -4.23 19.79
C ARG A 150 -8.94 -3.49 20.77
N GLY A 151 -9.35 -2.28 21.18
CA GLY A 151 -8.64 -1.53 22.23
C GLY A 151 -7.38 -0.79 21.78
N LEU A 152 -7.14 -0.67 20.47
CA LEU A 152 -6.07 0.18 19.94
C LEU A 152 -6.40 1.67 20.11
N PRO A 153 -5.39 2.54 20.21
CA PRO A 153 -5.60 3.99 20.20
C PRO A 153 -6.35 4.42 18.94
N GLY A 154 -7.30 5.36 19.07
CA GLY A 154 -8.12 5.82 17.95
C GLY A 154 -7.30 6.35 16.76
N TRP A 155 -6.13 6.96 16.99
CA TRP A 155 -5.28 7.49 15.93
C TRP A 155 -4.55 6.40 15.09
N SER A 156 -4.49 5.15 15.56
CA SER A 156 -3.71 4.09 14.92
C SER A 156 -4.20 3.77 13.50
N LEU A 157 -5.52 3.69 13.30
CA LEU A 157 -6.11 3.39 11.99
C LEU A 157 -5.87 4.50 10.96
N PRO A 158 -6.06 5.80 11.27
CA PRO A 158 -5.68 6.89 10.38
C PRO A 158 -4.21 6.91 10.01
N VAL A 159 -3.30 6.66 10.96
CA VAL A 159 -1.86 6.65 10.70
C VAL A 159 -1.47 5.48 9.79
N LEU A 160 -1.95 4.27 10.09
CA LEU A 160 -1.70 3.10 9.24
C LEU A 160 -2.33 3.28 7.85
N GLY A 161 -3.57 3.75 7.78
CA GLY A 161 -4.25 4.08 6.52
C GLY A 161 -3.51 5.14 5.70
N GLY A 162 -3.05 6.21 6.34
CA GLY A 162 -2.25 7.27 5.75
C GLY A 162 -0.90 6.75 5.24
N SER A 163 -0.22 5.88 6.00
CA SER A 163 1.05 5.29 5.56
C SER A 163 0.89 4.43 4.29
N VAL A 164 -0.18 3.63 4.21
CA VAL A 164 -0.52 2.85 3.00
C VAL A 164 -0.83 3.77 1.83
N PHE A 165 -1.59 4.85 2.07
CA PHE A 165 -1.89 5.86 1.06
C PHE A 165 -0.61 6.50 0.53
N THR A 166 0.25 7.01 1.40
CA THR A 166 1.49 7.68 1.01
C THR A 166 2.41 6.73 0.26
N ALA A 167 2.55 5.49 0.73
CA ALA A 167 3.38 4.49 0.06
C ALA A 167 2.86 4.16 -1.36
N LEU A 168 1.55 3.94 -1.54
CA LEU A 168 0.99 3.67 -2.86
C LEU A 168 1.12 4.88 -3.81
N LEU A 169 0.90 6.09 -3.31
CA LEU A 169 1.09 7.31 -4.08
C LEU A 169 2.55 7.45 -4.54
N LEU A 170 3.52 7.24 -3.64
CA LEU A 170 4.94 7.27 -3.98
C LEU A 170 5.32 6.18 -4.99
N LEU A 171 4.75 4.98 -4.88
CA LEU A 171 4.95 3.91 -5.87
C LEU A 171 4.42 4.32 -7.24
N TRP A 172 3.26 4.95 -7.31
CA TRP A 172 2.70 5.45 -8.56
C TRP A 172 3.57 6.56 -9.17
N LEU A 173 4.02 7.52 -8.35
CA LEU A 173 4.90 8.61 -8.78
C LEU A 173 6.24 8.10 -9.34
N THR A 174 6.85 7.12 -8.67
CA THR A 174 8.15 6.57 -9.05
C THR A 174 8.08 5.55 -10.20
N ALA A 175 6.90 5.02 -10.51
CA ALA A 175 6.70 4.04 -11.59
C ALA A 175 5.82 4.57 -12.71
N ALA A 176 4.50 4.60 -12.53
CA ALA A 176 3.54 4.87 -13.60
C ALA A 176 3.65 6.30 -14.14
N LEU A 177 3.68 7.31 -13.26
CA LEU A 177 3.82 8.70 -13.70
C LEU A 177 5.14 8.90 -14.44
N TRP A 178 6.23 8.35 -13.91
CA TRP A 178 7.52 8.36 -14.60
C TRP A 178 7.43 7.66 -15.97
N PHE A 179 6.76 6.51 -16.06
CA PHE A 179 6.60 5.77 -17.32
C PHE A 179 5.85 6.60 -18.37
N PHE A 180 4.73 7.23 -18.00
CA PHE A 180 3.93 8.04 -18.92
C PHE A 180 4.58 9.36 -19.33
N THR A 181 5.57 9.86 -18.55
CA THR A 181 6.26 11.12 -18.84
C THR A 181 7.59 10.94 -19.58
N ARG A 182 7.93 9.70 -19.96
CA ARG A 182 9.14 9.38 -20.72
C ARG A 182 8.81 8.91 -22.12
N SER A 183 9.51 9.45 -23.11
CA SER A 183 9.49 8.98 -24.50
C SER A 183 10.52 7.86 -24.71
N GLY A 184 10.25 6.95 -25.64
CA GLY A 184 11.21 5.92 -26.05
C GLY A 184 11.37 4.73 -25.10
N VAL A 185 10.47 4.56 -24.11
CA VAL A 185 10.47 3.36 -23.27
C VAL A 185 10.05 2.15 -24.12
N PRO A 186 10.84 1.06 -24.15
CA PRO A 186 10.52 -0.11 -24.96
C PRO A 186 9.14 -0.70 -24.64
N LEU A 187 8.46 -1.19 -25.68
CA LEU A 187 7.17 -1.89 -25.55
C LEU A 187 7.31 -3.36 -25.14
N ILE A 188 8.54 -3.84 -24.99
CA ILE A 188 8.95 -5.23 -24.77
C ILE A 188 9.32 -5.45 -23.31
#